data_AF-A0A7R8UZK1-F1
#
_entry.id   AF-A0A7R8UZK1-F1
#
_cell.length_a   1.000
_cell.length_b   1.000
_cell.length_c   1.000
_cell.angle_alpha   90.00
_cell.angle_beta   90.00
_cell.angle_gamma   90.00
#
_symmetry.space_group_name_H-M   'P 1'
#
loop_
_entity.id
_entity.type
_entity.pdbx_description
1 polymer ?
#
loop_
_entity_poly.entity_id
_entity_poly.type
_entity_poly.pdbx_seq_one_letter_code
_entity_poly.pdbx_strand_id
1 'polypeptide(L)'
;MDSDVSDFIAKQLKPSYLKIAGNSFFKLLSALSNGEQVEELQDNVPQIVCMNFNQWIRSVYYLPIVLLPYNRKKWDSVYALKVLNITNSLGVKDYIWQLGIDFDPIYARRYVDDLTTLKNVVGAFDDVPTHYGVVGADISSTNNHDKTRLYIDLAHDVGWIQPSEYLTYERQNHMIDDRDLALRAILDRNLPAWLLVPPNMLKNTKNAQNCSAFCITKGLQWAQTLGDAARTGFSVVFKPLDKSDIIEPGFSFYNNWLFKRTIGEEVFDTRMISGDRYRSFPFLLALHEGCFRSGFGHGLQYGRQGYSKITAKLTYRYSGP
;
A
#
# COMPACT_ATOMS: atom_id res chain seq x y z
N MET A 1 13.36 3.04 -22.62
CA MET A 1 12.12 2.98 -21.83
C MET A 1 11.13 3.81 -22.61
N ASP A 2 10.02 3.26 -23.12
CA ASP A 2 8.96 4.12 -23.68
C ASP A 2 8.31 4.80 -22.47
N SER A 3 8.81 5.99 -22.14
CA SER A 3 8.40 6.78 -20.98
C SER A 3 6.88 6.98 -20.96
N ASP A 4 6.27 7.05 -22.13
CA ASP A 4 4.90 7.51 -22.31
C ASP A 4 3.87 6.48 -21.82
N VAL A 5 4.13 5.18 -21.99
CA VAL A 5 3.22 4.13 -21.53
C VAL A 5 3.27 3.98 -20.01
N SER A 6 4.48 3.97 -19.45
CA SER A 6 4.69 3.90 -17.99
C SER A 6 4.07 5.12 -17.29
N ASP A 7 4.27 6.32 -17.85
CA ASP A 7 3.65 7.54 -17.37
C ASP A 7 2.12 7.49 -17.45
N PHE A 8 1.58 7.01 -18.56
CA PHE A 8 0.14 6.86 -18.73
C PHE A 8 -0.45 5.93 -17.66
N ILE A 9 0.13 4.73 -17.48
CA ILE A 9 -0.31 3.75 -16.48
C ILE A 9 -0.30 4.37 -15.08
N ALA A 10 0.81 5.01 -14.69
CA ALA A 10 0.91 5.64 -13.38
C ALA A 10 -0.11 6.78 -13.20
N LYS A 11 -0.29 7.64 -14.22
CA LYS A 11 -1.27 8.74 -14.20
C LYS A 11 -2.71 8.27 -14.08
N GLN A 12 -3.06 7.08 -14.61
CA GLN A 12 -4.40 6.51 -14.44
C GLN A 12 -4.70 6.06 -13.01
N LEU A 13 -3.66 5.82 -12.20
CA LEU A 13 -3.79 5.36 -10.83
C LEU A 13 -3.56 6.49 -9.81
N LYS A 14 -3.51 7.75 -10.21
CA LYS A 14 -3.39 8.86 -9.22
C LYS A 14 -4.70 9.12 -8.46
N PRO A 15 -4.66 9.66 -7.24
CA PRO A 15 -3.48 9.78 -6.35
C PRO A 15 -3.10 8.42 -5.74
N SER A 16 -1.82 8.12 -5.56
CA SER A 16 -1.37 6.84 -4.96
C SER A 16 -0.12 7.00 -4.12
N TYR A 17 0.11 6.06 -3.19
CA TYR A 17 1.37 5.91 -2.49
C TYR A 17 2.33 5.02 -3.28
N LEU A 18 3.63 5.32 -3.24
CA LEU A 18 4.68 4.46 -3.77
C LEU A 18 5.68 4.10 -2.67
N LYS A 19 5.58 2.87 -2.15
CA LYS A 19 6.49 2.38 -1.11
C LYS A 19 7.76 1.82 -1.74
N ILE A 20 8.90 2.40 -1.38
CA ILE A 20 10.21 2.10 -1.96
C ILE A 20 11.03 1.36 -0.91
N ALA A 21 11.15 0.05 -1.11
CA ALA A 21 11.87 -0.86 -0.23
C ALA A 21 12.93 -1.64 -1.02
N GLY A 22 14.05 -1.96 -0.37
CA GLY A 22 15.02 -2.93 -0.88
C GLY A 22 16.47 -2.45 -0.91
N ASN A 23 17.38 -3.43 -0.99
CA ASN A 23 18.83 -3.21 -0.87
C ASN A 23 19.40 -2.30 -1.96
N SER A 24 18.86 -2.33 -3.18
CA SER A 24 19.36 -1.47 -4.27
C SER A 24 19.08 0.01 -4.01
N PHE A 25 17.92 0.34 -3.45
CA PHE A 25 17.61 1.72 -3.07
C PHE A 25 18.44 2.15 -1.85
N PHE A 26 18.67 1.26 -0.89
CA PHE A 26 19.59 1.56 0.22
C PHE A 26 21.02 1.79 -0.27
N LYS A 27 21.51 1.00 -1.24
CA LYS A 27 22.81 1.24 -1.87
C LYS A 27 22.86 2.62 -2.54
N LEU A 28 21.79 3.01 -3.23
CA LEU A 28 21.67 4.36 -3.81
C LEU A 28 21.71 5.45 -2.72
N LEU A 29 20.94 5.30 -1.64
CA LEU A 29 20.95 6.24 -0.52
C LEU A 29 22.30 6.31 0.19
N SER A 30 22.98 5.18 0.38
CA SER A 30 24.32 5.13 0.98
C SER A 30 25.38 5.76 0.09
N ALA A 31 25.32 5.51 -1.23
CA ALA A 31 26.18 6.17 -2.20
C ALA A 31 25.99 7.69 -2.17
N LEU A 32 24.74 8.15 -2.04
CA LEU A 32 24.44 9.56 -1.84
C LEU A 32 25.01 10.09 -0.53
N SER A 33 24.80 9.40 0.61
CA SER A 33 25.18 9.89 1.94
C SER A 33 26.67 9.87 2.23
N ASN A 34 27.38 8.88 1.68
CA ASN A 34 28.80 8.64 1.99
C ASN A 34 29.73 9.04 0.85
N GLY A 35 29.20 9.40 -0.33
CA GLY A 35 30.00 9.62 -1.53
C GLY A 35 30.68 8.33 -2.02
N GLU A 36 30.19 7.17 -1.60
CA GLU A 36 30.70 5.88 -2.06
C GLU A 36 30.29 5.65 -3.51
N GLN A 37 31.26 5.31 -4.37
CA GLN A 37 30.96 4.86 -5.72
C GLN A 37 30.26 3.51 -5.64
N VAL A 38 29.04 3.42 -6.19
CA VAL A 38 28.46 2.12 -6.51
C VAL A 38 29.25 1.61 -7.70
N GLU A 39 29.88 0.43 -7.62
CA GLU A 39 30.77 -0.14 -8.66
C GLU A 39 30.16 -0.16 -10.09
N GLU A 40 28.85 0.04 -10.23
CA GLU A 40 28.12 0.09 -11.50
C GLU A 40 27.69 1.51 -11.95
N LEU A 41 27.93 2.55 -11.16
CA LEU A 41 27.44 3.91 -11.41
C LEU A 41 28.61 4.92 -11.42
N GLN A 42 28.77 5.64 -12.53
CA GLN A 42 29.74 6.74 -12.67
C GLN A 42 29.49 7.86 -11.64
N ASP A 43 30.48 8.73 -11.45
CA ASP A 43 30.36 9.93 -10.61
C ASP A 43 29.11 10.75 -11.00
N ASN A 44 28.34 11.20 -10.00
CA ASN A 44 27.06 11.93 -10.07
C ASN A 44 25.81 11.14 -10.50
N VAL A 45 25.92 9.90 -10.96
CA VAL A 45 24.75 9.11 -11.38
C VAL A 45 23.71 8.93 -10.25
N PRO A 46 24.09 8.70 -8.97
CA PRO A 46 23.11 8.59 -7.89
C PRO A 46 22.22 9.83 -7.72
N GLN A 47 22.79 11.04 -7.83
CA GLN A 47 22.06 12.29 -7.69
C GLN A 47 21.09 12.49 -8.86
N ILE A 48 21.56 12.25 -10.09
CA ILE A 48 20.74 12.36 -11.31
C ILE A 48 19.56 11.37 -11.24
N VAL A 49 19.81 10.13 -10.80
CA VAL A 49 18.74 9.12 -10.62
C VAL A 49 17.70 9.61 -9.61
N CYS A 50 18.12 10.15 -8.47
CA CYS A 50 17.20 10.69 -7.47
C CYS A 50 16.40 11.89 -7.97
N MET A 51 17.02 12.82 -8.69
CA MET A 51 16.34 13.98 -9.26
C MET A 51 15.31 13.57 -10.31
N ASN A 52 15.69 12.69 -11.24
CA ASN A 52 14.78 12.17 -12.27
C ASN A 52 13.61 11.41 -11.66
N PHE A 53 13.87 10.61 -10.62
CA PHE A 53 12.84 9.89 -9.91
C PHE A 53 11.86 10.82 -9.18
N ASN A 54 12.37 11.85 -8.50
CA ASN A 54 11.54 12.87 -7.84
C ASN A 54 10.68 13.63 -8.87
N GLN A 55 11.25 14.01 -10.02
CA GLN A 55 10.50 14.65 -11.10
C GLN A 55 9.38 13.75 -11.63
N TRP A 56 9.68 12.47 -11.86
CA TRP A 56 8.70 11.50 -12.34
C TRP A 56 7.56 11.29 -11.33
N ILE A 57 7.87 11.06 -10.05
CA ILE A 57 6.86 10.90 -8.99
C ILE A 57 5.90 12.09 -8.92
N ARG A 58 6.44 13.31 -8.97
CA ARG A 58 5.64 14.54 -8.95
C ARG A 58 4.72 14.64 -10.17
N SER A 59 5.21 14.25 -11.34
CA SER A 59 4.44 14.25 -12.59
C SER A 59 3.23 13.30 -12.57
N VAL A 60 3.30 12.23 -11.79
CA VAL A 60 2.25 11.22 -11.66
C VAL A 60 1.41 11.39 -10.38
N TYR A 61 1.70 12.41 -9.56
CA TYR A 61 1.03 12.70 -8.28
C TYR A 61 1.04 11.51 -7.32
N TYR A 62 2.21 10.87 -7.20
CA TYR A 62 2.41 9.82 -6.20
C TYR A 62 3.06 10.39 -4.95
N LEU A 63 2.70 9.85 -3.79
CA LEU A 63 3.31 10.17 -2.51
C LEU A 63 4.29 9.04 -2.11
N PRO A 64 5.61 9.25 -2.23
CA PRO A 64 6.57 8.19 -1.92
C PRO A 64 6.67 7.94 -0.43
N ILE A 65 6.76 6.65 -0.08
CA ILE A 65 7.13 6.18 1.25
C ILE A 65 8.51 5.53 1.12
N VAL A 66 9.53 6.21 1.63
CA VAL A 66 10.92 5.76 1.58
C VAL A 66 11.31 5.10 2.89
N LEU A 67 11.74 3.84 2.81
CA LEU A 67 12.26 3.15 3.98
C LEU A 67 13.67 3.66 4.30
N LEU A 68 13.95 3.79 5.59
CA LEU A 68 15.29 3.98 6.14
C LEU A 68 15.75 2.67 6.79
N PRO A 69 17.04 2.32 6.67
CA PRO A 69 17.57 1.11 7.28
C PRO A 69 17.46 1.21 8.80
N TYR A 70 16.94 0.14 9.42
CA TYR A 70 16.78 0.05 10.86
C TYR A 70 17.40 -1.23 11.40
N ASN A 71 18.26 -1.08 12.40
CA ASN A 71 18.82 -2.19 13.15
C ASN A 71 18.31 -2.12 14.59
N ARG A 72 17.59 -3.17 15.00
CA ARG A 72 16.92 -3.30 16.31
C ARG A 72 17.86 -3.10 17.51
N LYS A 73 19.17 -3.35 17.34
CA LYS A 73 20.18 -3.17 18.39
C LYS A 73 20.83 -1.80 18.41
N LYS A 74 20.81 -1.05 17.31
CA LYS A 74 21.36 0.30 17.20
C LYS A 74 20.94 0.91 15.87
N TRP A 75 20.03 1.87 15.92
CA TRP A 75 19.73 2.70 14.77
C TRP A 75 20.75 3.84 14.64
N ASP A 76 21.11 4.16 13.40
CA ASP A 76 22.04 5.25 13.07
C ASP A 76 21.23 6.47 12.63
N SER A 77 20.90 7.33 13.58
CA SER A 77 20.19 8.59 13.31
C SER A 77 21.04 9.59 12.53
N VAL A 78 22.38 9.49 12.60
CA VAL A 78 23.29 10.36 11.84
C VAL A 78 23.24 10.01 10.37
N TYR A 79 23.18 8.72 10.02
CA TYR A 79 22.94 8.28 8.65
C TYR A 79 21.61 8.83 8.10
N ALA A 80 20.53 8.71 8.86
CA ALA A 80 19.23 9.25 8.46
C ALA A 80 19.29 10.78 8.22
N LEU A 81 19.94 11.53 9.12
CA LEU A 81 20.14 12.96 8.97
C LEU A 81 20.93 13.31 7.70
N LYS A 82 21.98 12.55 7.36
CA LYS A 82 22.74 12.75 6.11
C LYS A 82 21.87 12.53 4.87
N VAL A 83 21.09 11.45 4.84
CA VAL A 83 20.15 11.15 3.74
C VAL A 83 19.13 12.29 3.59
N LEU A 84 18.55 12.76 4.69
CA LEU A 84 17.59 13.87 4.69
C LEU A 84 18.22 15.18 4.19
N ASN A 85 19.43 15.50 4.66
CA ASN A 85 20.13 16.71 4.24
C ASN A 85 20.42 16.73 2.73
N ILE A 86 20.85 15.60 2.17
CA ILE A 86 21.15 15.48 0.73
C ILE A 86 19.87 15.47 -0.09
N THR A 87 18.84 14.75 0.34
CA THR A 87 17.57 14.76 -0.39
C THR A 87 16.93 16.14 -0.38
N ASN A 88 17.00 16.87 0.73
CA ASN A 88 16.57 18.26 0.81
C ASN A 88 17.38 19.17 -0.14
N SER A 89 18.71 19.04 -0.18
CA SER A 89 19.54 19.85 -1.09
C SER A 89 19.30 19.57 -2.57
N LEU A 90 18.85 18.35 -2.90
CA LEU A 90 18.41 17.96 -4.25
C LEU A 90 16.95 18.39 -4.55
N GLY A 91 16.28 19.10 -3.64
CA GLY A 91 14.89 19.55 -3.82
C GLY A 91 13.86 18.43 -3.76
N VAL A 92 14.24 17.27 -3.19
CA VAL A 92 13.34 16.15 -2.93
C VAL A 92 12.56 16.46 -1.66
N LYS A 93 11.32 16.91 -1.86
CA LYS A 93 10.34 17.24 -0.82
C LYS A 93 9.11 16.35 -0.98
N ASP A 94 8.23 16.31 0.01
CA ASP A 94 6.95 15.59 -0.03
C ASP A 94 7.11 14.07 0.06
N TYR A 95 8.02 13.63 0.92
CA TYR A 95 8.31 12.21 1.14
C TYR A 95 7.81 11.79 2.53
N ILE A 96 7.25 10.59 2.62
CA ILE A 96 7.00 9.92 3.89
C ILE A 96 8.21 9.03 4.19
N TRP A 97 8.81 9.21 5.36
CA TRP A 97 9.95 8.41 5.82
C TRP A 97 9.48 7.28 6.72
N GLN A 98 9.81 6.05 6.37
CA GLN A 98 9.48 4.87 7.16
C GLN A 98 10.72 4.33 7.87
N LEU A 99 10.64 4.10 9.19
CA LEU A 99 11.76 3.54 9.95
C LEU A 99 11.76 2.00 9.92
N GLY A 100 12.55 1.39 9.05
CA GLY A 100 12.60 -0.07 8.90
C GLY A 100 11.37 -0.67 8.22
N ILE A 101 11.39 -1.99 8.01
CA ILE A 101 10.31 -2.72 7.32
C ILE A 101 9.41 -3.48 8.29
N ASP A 102 9.99 -4.31 9.16
CA ASP A 102 9.23 -5.19 10.05
C ASP A 102 9.40 -4.79 11.52
N PHE A 103 8.28 -4.51 12.17
CA PHE A 103 8.22 -4.24 13.60
C PHE A 103 8.48 -5.51 14.41
N ASP A 104 9.40 -5.42 15.37
CA ASP A 104 9.70 -6.48 16.33
C ASP A 104 9.21 -6.10 17.73
N PRO A 105 8.18 -6.78 18.25
CA PRO A 105 7.63 -6.46 19.56
C PRO A 105 8.64 -6.58 20.70
N ILE A 106 9.71 -7.38 20.56
CA ILE A 106 10.75 -7.51 21.60
C ILE A 106 11.39 -6.16 21.89
N TYR A 107 11.52 -5.30 20.88
CA TYR A 107 12.19 -4.00 20.97
C TYR A 107 11.22 -2.82 20.93
N ALA A 108 9.92 -3.03 21.17
CA ALA A 108 8.86 -2.03 21.01
C ALA A 108 9.19 -0.66 21.62
N ARG A 109 9.60 -0.61 22.89
CA ARG A 109 9.91 0.65 23.60
C ARG A 109 11.03 1.42 22.90
N ARG A 110 12.13 0.74 22.61
CA ARG A 110 13.28 1.34 21.92
C ARG A 110 12.91 1.80 20.52
N TYR A 111 12.16 0.98 19.80
CA TYR A 111 11.69 1.31 18.46
C TYR A 111 10.89 2.62 18.46
N VAL A 112 10.02 2.82 19.46
CA VAL A 112 9.26 4.07 19.61
C VAL A 112 10.18 5.27 19.92
N ASP A 113 11.19 5.10 20.77
CA ASP A 113 12.16 6.16 21.06
C ASP A 113 12.95 6.55 19.78
N ASP A 114 13.39 5.56 19.00
CA ASP A 114 14.07 5.76 17.73
C ASP A 114 13.15 6.43 16.68
N LEU A 115 11.89 6.00 16.60
CA LEU A 115 10.89 6.59 15.70
C LEU A 115 10.57 8.05 16.09
N THR A 116 10.49 8.35 17.39
CA THR A 116 10.32 9.71 17.90
C THR A 116 11.53 10.57 17.54
N THR A 117 12.73 10.00 17.63
CA THR A 117 13.95 10.67 17.19
C THR A 117 13.92 10.96 15.69
N LEU A 118 13.47 10.02 14.86
CA LEU A 118 13.28 10.26 13.42
C LEU A 118 12.28 11.39 13.16
N LYS A 119 11.14 11.41 13.86
CA LYS A 119 10.15 12.50 13.76
C LYS A 119 10.78 13.87 14.04
N ASN A 120 11.59 13.97 15.09
CA ASN A 120 12.29 15.21 15.42
C ASN A 120 13.32 15.61 14.36
N VAL A 121 14.07 14.64 13.82
CA VAL A 121 15.05 14.89 12.76
C VAL A 121 14.35 15.36 11.48
N VAL A 122 13.28 14.68 11.05
CA VAL A 122 12.50 15.06 9.87
C VAL A 122 11.83 16.42 10.06
N GLY A 123 11.27 16.69 11.24
CA GLY A 123 10.65 17.98 11.55
C GLY A 123 11.62 19.17 11.53
N ALA A 124 12.93 18.94 11.63
CA ALA A 124 13.93 19.99 11.47
C ALA A 124 14.12 20.46 10.02
N PHE A 125 13.64 19.68 9.03
CA PHE A 125 13.66 20.02 7.61
C PHE A 125 12.31 20.55 7.11
N ASP A 126 11.33 20.70 8.00
CA ASP A 126 9.97 21.08 7.62
C ASP A 126 9.86 22.61 7.62
N ASP A 127 10.23 23.23 6.49
CA ASP A 127 10.07 24.68 6.27
C ASP A 127 8.59 25.10 6.32
N VAL A 128 7.68 24.14 6.06
CA VAL A 128 6.23 24.30 6.00
C VAL A 128 5.57 22.99 6.49
N PRO A 129 4.64 22.98 7.47
CA PRO A 129 4.15 21.80 8.24
C PRO A 129 3.56 20.59 7.50
N THR A 130 3.64 20.52 6.18
CA THR A 130 2.91 19.59 5.32
C THR A 130 3.80 18.76 4.39
N HIS A 131 5.13 18.91 4.41
CA HIS A 131 6.00 18.39 3.35
C HIS A 131 6.77 17.12 3.72
N TYR A 132 6.81 16.73 4.99
CA TYR A 132 7.44 15.46 5.38
C TYR A 132 6.61 14.68 6.41
N GLY A 133 6.33 13.43 6.07
CA GLY A 133 5.66 12.48 6.97
C GLY A 133 6.64 11.49 7.58
N VAL A 134 6.31 10.93 8.75
CA VAL A 134 7.05 9.81 9.33
C VAL A 134 6.09 8.71 9.74
N VAL A 135 6.36 7.50 9.28
CA VAL A 135 5.59 6.30 9.63
C VAL A 135 6.49 5.23 10.20
N GLY A 136 5.90 4.36 11.03
CA GLY A 136 6.62 3.25 11.62
C GLY A 136 6.65 2.02 10.72
N ALA A 137 7.33 0.99 11.19
CA ALA A 137 7.47 -0.29 10.53
C ALA A 137 6.14 -1.04 10.50
N ASP A 138 6.03 -1.94 9.53
CA ASP A 138 4.85 -2.76 9.32
C ASP A 138 4.79 -3.88 10.37
N ILE A 139 3.59 -4.17 10.86
CA ILE A 139 3.33 -5.21 11.86
C ILE A 139 2.98 -6.52 11.14
N SER A 140 3.72 -7.58 11.43
CA SER A 140 3.38 -8.93 10.97
C SER A 140 2.40 -9.62 11.92
N SER A 141 1.53 -10.47 11.36
CA SER A 141 0.50 -11.28 12.05
C SER A 141 0.96 -12.18 13.20
N THR A 142 2.26 -12.41 13.34
CA THR A 142 2.86 -13.27 14.37
C THR A 142 3.25 -12.51 15.64
N ASN A 143 3.00 -11.21 15.68
CA ASN A 143 3.47 -10.35 16.76
C ASN A 143 2.62 -10.47 18.03
N ASN A 144 3.28 -10.51 19.20
CA ASN A 144 2.62 -10.60 20.51
C ASN A 144 1.73 -9.35 20.72
N HIS A 145 0.44 -9.60 20.94
CA HIS A 145 -0.62 -8.60 21.06
C HIS A 145 -0.33 -7.48 22.09
N ASP A 146 0.20 -7.79 23.28
CA ASP A 146 0.36 -6.79 24.34
C ASP A 146 1.46 -5.78 24.04
N LYS A 147 2.56 -6.23 23.41
CA LYS A 147 3.67 -5.35 23.01
C LYS A 147 3.37 -4.61 21.70
N THR A 148 2.51 -5.19 20.86
CA THR A 148 2.02 -4.56 19.64
C THR A 148 1.11 -3.38 19.99
N ARG A 149 0.26 -3.51 21.02
CA ARG A 149 -0.57 -2.40 21.53
C ARG A 149 0.26 -1.19 21.99
N LEU A 150 1.37 -1.42 22.70
CA LEU A 150 2.25 -0.32 23.11
C LEU A 150 2.77 0.49 21.93
N TYR A 151 3.12 -0.18 20.82
CA TYR A 151 3.54 0.49 19.60
C TYR A 151 2.37 1.22 18.92
N ILE A 152 1.20 0.56 18.80
CA ILE A 152 0.00 1.15 18.20
C ILE A 152 -0.46 2.40 18.95
N ASP A 153 -0.44 2.38 20.30
CA ASP A 153 -0.85 3.53 21.13
C ASP A 153 0.07 4.75 20.94
N LEU A 154 1.29 4.56 20.43
CA LEU A 154 2.30 5.60 20.23
C LEU A 154 2.51 5.95 18.75
N ALA A 155 2.14 5.06 17.83
CA ALA A 155 2.17 5.28 16.40
C ALA A 155 0.92 6.04 15.92
N HIS A 156 1.06 6.83 14.85
CA HIS A 156 -0.06 7.58 14.26
C HIS A 156 -0.63 6.87 13.02
N ASP A 157 0.24 6.19 12.26
CA ASP A 157 -0.12 5.35 11.11
C ASP A 157 0.59 4.00 11.24
N VAL A 158 -0.09 2.92 10.86
CA VAL A 158 0.41 1.55 11.04
C VAL A 158 0.17 0.71 9.80
N GLY A 159 1.25 0.18 9.24
CA GLY A 159 1.16 -0.88 8.24
C GLY A 159 0.95 -2.24 8.89
N TRP A 160 0.14 -3.08 8.27
CA TRP A 160 -0.07 -4.48 8.64
C TRP A 160 0.25 -5.38 7.44
N ILE A 161 1.09 -6.37 7.66
CA ILE A 161 1.50 -7.32 6.63
C ILE A 161 0.57 -8.52 6.67
N GLN A 162 -0.07 -8.79 5.54
CA GLN A 162 -0.88 -9.97 5.38
C GLN A 162 -0.01 -11.24 5.38
N PRO A 163 -0.26 -12.21 6.27
CA PRO A 163 0.45 -13.48 6.24
C PRO A 163 0.21 -14.30 4.97
N SER A 164 1.27 -14.90 4.43
CA SER A 164 1.25 -15.68 3.17
C SER A 164 0.40 -16.95 3.21
N GLU A 165 0.18 -17.50 4.41
CA GLU A 165 -0.53 -18.76 4.62
C GLU A 165 -2.04 -18.65 4.45
N TYR A 166 -2.59 -17.44 4.48
CA TYR A 166 -4.04 -17.20 4.50
C TYR A 166 -4.67 -17.14 3.10
N LEU A 167 -3.87 -17.38 2.06
CA LEU A 167 -4.28 -17.29 0.66
C LEU A 167 -4.31 -18.64 -0.06
N THR A 168 -4.42 -19.76 0.67
CA THR A 168 -4.75 -21.04 0.04
C THR A 168 -6.18 -20.99 -0.50
N TYR A 169 -6.40 -21.58 -1.68
CA TYR A 169 -7.69 -21.65 -2.38
C TYR A 169 -8.86 -22.16 -1.50
N GLU A 170 -8.54 -22.80 -0.39
CA GLU A 170 -9.50 -23.41 0.54
C GLU A 170 -10.20 -22.40 1.46
N ARG A 171 -9.67 -21.18 1.68
CA ARG A 171 -10.41 -20.11 2.37
C ARG A 171 -11.26 -19.31 1.39
N GLN A 172 -12.40 -19.90 1.03
CA GLN A 172 -13.29 -19.45 -0.04
C GLN A 172 -14.10 -18.17 0.27
N ASN A 173 -14.07 -17.66 1.51
CA ASN A 173 -14.92 -16.54 1.91
C ASN A 173 -14.17 -15.20 2.04
N HIS A 174 -13.05 -15.11 2.76
CA HIS A 174 -12.35 -13.86 3.04
C HIS A 174 -10.83 -14.03 2.91
N MET A 175 -10.19 -13.10 2.20
CA MET A 175 -8.74 -13.08 1.98
C MET A 175 -7.99 -12.50 3.17
N ILE A 176 -8.64 -11.61 3.95
CA ILE A 176 -8.09 -10.99 5.15
C ILE A 176 -8.58 -11.77 6.38
N ASP A 177 -7.67 -12.14 7.29
CA ASP A 177 -8.05 -12.77 8.56
C ASP A 177 -8.31 -11.69 9.61
N ASP A 178 -9.58 -11.37 9.80
CA ASP A 178 -10.08 -10.44 10.82
C ASP A 178 -9.92 -10.98 12.27
N ARG A 179 -9.42 -12.21 12.46
CA ARG A 179 -9.10 -12.79 13.78
C ARG A 179 -7.66 -12.52 14.19
N ASP A 180 -6.85 -11.95 13.30
CA ASP A 180 -5.49 -11.53 13.61
C ASP A 180 -5.50 -10.51 14.75
N LEU A 181 -4.82 -10.84 15.85
CA LEU A 181 -4.83 -10.02 17.06
C LEU A 181 -4.15 -8.67 16.85
N ALA A 182 -3.10 -8.63 16.02
CA ALA A 182 -2.41 -7.38 15.71
C ALA A 182 -3.29 -6.48 14.84
N LEU A 183 -3.98 -7.04 13.84
CA LEU A 183 -4.94 -6.31 13.02
C LEU A 183 -6.08 -5.75 13.87
N ARG A 184 -6.68 -6.56 14.75
CA ARG A 184 -7.73 -6.09 15.67
C ARG A 184 -7.24 -4.94 16.55
N ALA A 185 -6.04 -5.06 17.10
CA ALA A 185 -5.46 -3.99 17.91
C ALA A 185 -5.29 -2.67 17.13
N ILE A 186 -4.99 -2.71 15.82
CA ILE A 186 -4.92 -1.52 14.97
C ILE A 186 -6.33 -0.95 14.75
N LEU A 187 -7.28 -1.80 14.34
CA LEU A 187 -8.64 -1.39 14.00
C LEU A 187 -9.42 -0.85 15.22
N ASP A 188 -9.24 -1.45 16.39
CA ASP A 188 -9.87 -1.02 17.66
C ASP A 188 -9.47 0.41 18.06
N ARG A 189 -8.36 0.93 17.54
CA ARG A 189 -7.88 2.29 17.80
C ARG A 189 -8.32 3.32 16.76
N ASN A 190 -9.10 2.92 15.75
CA ASN A 190 -9.50 3.78 14.63
C ASN A 190 -8.32 4.48 13.94
N LEU A 191 -7.14 3.85 13.93
CA LEU A 191 -5.97 4.38 13.22
C LEU A 191 -6.06 4.04 11.72
N PRO A 192 -5.53 4.90 10.83
CA PRO A 192 -5.38 4.55 9.43
C PRO A 192 -4.49 3.30 9.27
N ALA A 193 -5.11 2.18 8.90
CA ALA A 193 -4.42 0.91 8.69
C ALA A 193 -4.02 0.76 7.22
N TRP A 194 -2.76 0.38 6.96
CA TRP A 194 -2.30 0.06 5.62
C TRP A 194 -2.11 -1.44 5.43
N LEU A 195 -2.71 -2.01 4.39
CA LEU A 195 -2.54 -3.43 4.05
C LEU A 195 -1.33 -3.61 3.15
N LEU A 196 -0.36 -4.42 3.57
CA LEU A 196 0.75 -4.86 2.74
C LEU A 196 0.53 -6.30 2.28
N VAL A 197 0.48 -6.49 0.96
CA VAL A 197 0.32 -7.81 0.35
C VAL A 197 1.69 -8.37 -0.03
N PRO A 198 2.11 -9.54 0.47
CA PRO A 198 3.41 -10.14 0.13
C PRO A 198 3.66 -10.39 -1.38
N PRO A 199 4.93 -10.26 -1.85
CA PRO A 199 5.28 -10.42 -3.27
C PRO A 199 4.98 -11.80 -3.87
N ASN A 200 5.08 -12.85 -3.07
CA ASN A 200 4.81 -14.23 -3.50
C ASN A 200 3.32 -14.49 -3.81
N MET A 201 2.41 -13.59 -3.41
CA MET A 201 0.97 -13.78 -3.59
C MET A 201 0.47 -13.42 -4.99
N LEU A 202 1.06 -12.38 -5.60
CA LEU A 202 0.55 -11.71 -6.80
C LEU A 202 1.48 -11.76 -8.01
N LYS A 203 2.49 -12.65 -8.01
CA LYS A 203 3.39 -12.81 -9.18
C LYS A 203 2.57 -13.01 -10.44
N ASN A 204 2.61 -12.01 -11.32
CA ASN A 204 1.88 -12.05 -12.58
C ASN A 204 2.55 -13.04 -13.52
N THR A 205 1.72 -13.80 -14.24
CA THR A 205 2.20 -14.52 -15.43
C THR A 205 2.18 -13.54 -16.60
N LYS A 206 3.27 -13.56 -17.38
CA LYS A 206 3.58 -12.57 -18.42
C LYS A 206 2.44 -12.39 -19.44
N ASN A 207 2.25 -11.13 -19.82
CA ASN A 207 1.50 -10.60 -20.98
C ASN A 207 -0.03 -10.69 -20.93
N ALA A 208 -0.68 -9.52 -20.95
CA ALA A 208 -2.14 -9.38 -21.12
C ALA A 208 -2.65 -10.00 -22.44
N GLN A 209 -1.77 -10.16 -23.44
CA GLN A 209 -2.11 -10.74 -24.74
C GLN A 209 -2.35 -12.26 -24.69
N ASN A 210 -1.87 -12.98 -23.68
CA ASN A 210 -2.10 -14.41 -23.46
C ASN A 210 -2.51 -14.68 -21.99
N CYS A 211 -3.52 -13.95 -21.50
CA CYS A 211 -4.04 -14.14 -20.15
C CYS A 211 -4.69 -15.53 -20.02
N SER A 212 -3.99 -16.47 -19.39
CA SER A 212 -4.50 -17.81 -19.07
C SER A 212 -5.56 -17.77 -17.95
N ALA A 213 -6.25 -18.89 -17.71
CA ALA A 213 -7.18 -19.02 -16.58
C ALA A 213 -6.53 -18.66 -15.23
N PHE A 214 -5.23 -18.87 -15.10
CA PHE A 214 -4.45 -18.46 -13.93
C PHE A 214 -4.36 -16.93 -13.79
N CYS A 215 -4.14 -16.20 -14.88
CA CYS A 215 -4.11 -14.73 -14.90
C CYS A 215 -5.46 -14.14 -14.48
N ILE A 216 -6.58 -14.67 -15.00
CA ILE A 216 -7.94 -14.26 -14.58
C ILE A 216 -8.14 -14.56 -13.09
N THR A 217 -7.76 -15.75 -12.63
CA THR A 217 -7.90 -16.14 -11.22
C THR A 217 -7.13 -15.23 -10.29
N LYS A 218 -5.87 -14.90 -10.62
CA LYS A 218 -5.04 -13.96 -9.85
C LYS A 218 -5.60 -12.54 -9.87
N GLY A 219 -6.14 -12.13 -11.01
CA GLY A 219 -6.90 -10.90 -11.14
C GLY A 219 -8.09 -10.85 -10.18
N LEU A 220 -8.94 -11.87 -10.19
CA LEU A 220 -10.12 -11.94 -9.32
C LEU A 220 -9.76 -12.05 -7.84
N GLN A 221 -8.69 -12.77 -7.50
CA GLN A 221 -8.12 -12.79 -6.14
C GLN A 221 -7.68 -11.39 -5.71
N TRP A 222 -6.98 -10.65 -6.58
CA TRP A 222 -6.57 -9.28 -6.29
C TRP A 222 -7.76 -8.34 -6.09
N ALA A 223 -8.78 -8.48 -6.94
CA ALA A 223 -10.03 -7.75 -6.76
C ALA A 223 -10.63 -8.07 -5.39
N GLN A 224 -10.75 -9.35 -5.03
CA GLN A 224 -11.25 -9.79 -3.72
C GLN A 224 -10.50 -9.16 -2.55
N THR A 225 -9.15 -9.15 -2.61
CA THR A 225 -8.32 -8.50 -1.60
C THR A 225 -8.66 -7.02 -1.44
N LEU A 226 -8.89 -6.27 -2.53
CA LEU A 226 -9.12 -4.83 -2.48
C LEU A 226 -10.34 -4.42 -1.66
N GLY A 227 -11.45 -5.14 -1.72
CA GLY A 227 -12.63 -4.77 -0.93
C GLY A 227 -12.91 -5.68 0.24
N ASP A 228 -12.23 -6.81 0.40
CA ASP A 228 -12.00 -7.30 1.76
C ASP A 228 -11.24 -6.22 2.56
N ALA A 229 -10.25 -5.56 1.97
CA ALA A 229 -9.53 -4.47 2.61
C ALA A 229 -10.43 -3.25 2.88
N ALA A 230 -11.22 -2.82 1.88
CA ALA A 230 -12.17 -1.73 2.05
C ALA A 230 -13.21 -2.03 3.14
N ARG A 231 -13.81 -3.23 3.13
CA ARG A 231 -14.79 -3.67 4.14
C ARG A 231 -14.20 -3.74 5.55
N THR A 232 -12.92 -4.10 5.65
CA THR A 232 -12.20 -4.17 6.93
C THR A 232 -11.79 -2.77 7.44
N GLY A 233 -11.81 -1.74 6.57
CA GLY A 233 -11.48 -0.37 6.94
C GLY A 233 -10.00 0.02 6.71
N PHE A 234 -9.27 -0.72 5.86
CA PHE A 234 -7.93 -0.29 5.47
C PHE A 234 -7.99 0.97 4.60
N SER A 235 -7.16 1.96 4.92
CA SER A 235 -7.08 3.23 4.18
C SER A 235 -6.19 3.14 2.95
N VAL A 236 -5.22 2.22 2.94
CA VAL A 236 -4.28 2.01 1.83
C VAL A 236 -4.02 0.52 1.63
N VAL A 237 -3.90 0.08 0.38
CA VAL A 237 -3.48 -1.28 0.02
C VAL A 237 -2.22 -1.21 -0.87
N PHE A 238 -1.11 -1.74 -0.37
CA PHE A 238 0.13 -1.85 -1.10
C PHE A 238 0.19 -3.17 -1.87
N LYS A 239 0.14 -3.04 -3.20
CA LYS A 239 0.43 -4.12 -4.13
C LYS A 239 1.93 -4.12 -4.45
N PRO A 240 2.64 -5.26 -4.33
CA PRO A 240 3.97 -5.43 -4.90
C PRO A 240 3.95 -5.17 -6.40
N LEU A 241 4.93 -4.40 -6.89
CA LEU A 241 5.08 -4.09 -8.30
C LEU A 241 6.24 -4.89 -8.88
N ASP A 242 5.95 -5.63 -9.95
CA ASP A 242 6.96 -6.20 -10.82
C ASP A 242 7.28 -5.24 -11.97
N LYS A 243 8.47 -5.37 -12.57
CA LYS A 243 8.87 -4.54 -13.73
C LYS A 243 7.84 -4.58 -14.87
N SER A 244 7.20 -5.73 -15.08
CA SER A 244 6.14 -5.89 -16.09
C SER A 244 4.89 -5.04 -15.82
N ASP A 245 4.56 -4.79 -14.55
CA ASP A 245 3.37 -4.03 -14.16
C ASP A 245 3.49 -2.54 -14.52
N ILE A 246 4.73 -2.07 -14.72
CA ILE A 246 5.06 -0.69 -15.08
C ILE A 246 5.10 -0.53 -16.61
N ILE A 247 5.47 -1.59 -17.34
CA ILE A 247 5.66 -1.55 -18.79
C ILE A 247 4.32 -1.76 -19.52
N GLU A 248 3.48 -2.68 -19.04
CA GLU A 248 2.22 -3.04 -19.69
C GLU A 248 1.06 -3.17 -18.70
N PRO A 249 -0.15 -2.70 -19.04
CA PRO A 249 -1.31 -2.84 -18.17
C PRO A 249 -1.77 -4.30 -18.13
N GLY A 250 -1.54 -4.98 -16.99
CA GLY A 250 -2.07 -6.31 -16.72
C GLY A 250 -3.50 -6.29 -16.13
N PHE A 251 -4.07 -7.46 -15.88
CA PHE A 251 -5.42 -7.57 -15.28
C PHE A 251 -5.52 -6.84 -13.92
N SER A 252 -4.47 -6.93 -13.10
CA SER A 252 -4.40 -6.21 -11.81
C SER A 252 -4.45 -4.69 -11.94
N PHE A 253 -3.93 -4.12 -13.05
CA PHE A 253 -4.03 -2.70 -13.34
C PHE A 253 -5.49 -2.28 -13.56
N TYR A 254 -6.24 -3.03 -14.36
CA TYR A 254 -7.66 -2.73 -14.61
C TYR A 254 -8.51 -2.83 -13.36
N ASN A 255 -8.22 -3.81 -12.48
CA ASN A 255 -8.87 -3.87 -11.17
C ASN A 255 -8.57 -2.65 -10.30
N ASN A 256 -7.31 -2.20 -10.23
CA ASN A 256 -6.94 -0.99 -9.50
C ASN A 256 -7.64 0.25 -10.05
N TRP A 257 -7.71 0.36 -11.37
CA TRP A 257 -8.34 1.48 -12.05
C TRP A 257 -9.86 1.52 -11.81
N LEU A 258 -10.52 0.37 -11.89
CA LEU A 258 -11.94 0.25 -11.55
C LEU A 258 -12.19 0.56 -10.08
N PHE A 259 -11.44 -0.06 -9.18
CA PHE A 259 -11.56 0.15 -7.74
C PHE A 259 -11.35 1.62 -7.35
N LYS A 260 -10.38 2.31 -7.95
CA LYS A 260 -10.17 3.76 -7.72
C LYS A 260 -11.35 4.64 -8.09
N ARG A 261 -12.16 4.24 -9.07
CA ARG A 261 -13.40 4.95 -9.42
C ARG A 261 -14.53 4.68 -8.44
N THR A 262 -14.41 3.62 -7.68
CA THR A 262 -15.38 3.27 -6.67
C THR A 262 -15.00 3.83 -5.30
N ILE A 263 -13.72 4.11 -4.99
CA ILE A 263 -13.32 4.68 -3.68
C ILE A 263 -14.21 5.87 -3.28
N GLY A 264 -14.84 5.76 -2.11
CA GLY A 264 -15.65 6.79 -1.46
C GLY A 264 -15.48 6.74 0.05
N GLU A 265 -16.23 7.56 0.78
CA GLU A 265 -16.09 7.68 2.25
C GLU A 265 -16.69 6.50 3.01
N GLU A 266 -17.69 5.83 2.43
CA GLU A 266 -18.42 4.72 3.06
C GLU A 266 -18.42 3.49 2.17
N VAL A 267 -18.25 2.33 2.80
CA VAL A 267 -18.40 1.00 2.18
C VAL A 267 -19.70 0.39 2.69
N PHE A 268 -20.67 0.16 1.81
CA PHE A 268 -21.92 -0.50 2.21
C PHE A 268 -21.76 -2.02 2.27
N ASP A 269 -22.37 -2.64 3.28
CA ASP A 269 -22.45 -4.08 3.36
C ASP A 269 -23.45 -4.62 2.32
N THR A 270 -23.01 -5.60 1.53
CA THR A 270 -23.78 -6.19 0.43
C THR A 270 -23.95 -7.68 0.66
N ARG A 271 -25.17 -8.18 0.47
CA ARG A 271 -25.46 -9.61 0.57
C ARG A 271 -25.93 -10.16 -0.77
N MET A 272 -25.22 -11.17 -1.28
CA MET A 272 -25.67 -11.96 -2.43
C MET A 272 -27.01 -12.64 -2.13
N ILE A 273 -28.01 -12.38 -2.96
CA ILE A 273 -29.35 -12.99 -2.85
C ILE A 273 -29.49 -14.19 -3.81
N SER A 274 -28.77 -14.19 -4.93
CA SER A 274 -28.81 -15.25 -5.94
C SER A 274 -27.46 -15.39 -6.66
N GLY A 275 -27.01 -16.61 -6.93
CA GLY A 275 -25.75 -16.91 -7.60
C GLY A 275 -25.01 -18.07 -6.94
N ASP A 276 -24.19 -18.78 -7.71
CA ASP A 276 -23.37 -19.86 -7.16
C ASP A 276 -22.23 -19.24 -6.33
N ARG A 277 -22.35 -19.24 -5.00
CA ARG A 277 -21.35 -18.67 -4.09
C ARG A 277 -19.94 -19.24 -4.29
N TYR A 278 -19.85 -20.43 -4.89
CA TYR A 278 -18.60 -21.15 -5.12
C TYR A 278 -17.88 -20.75 -6.42
N ARG A 279 -18.57 -20.12 -7.38
CA ARG A 279 -17.99 -19.64 -8.66
C ARG A 279 -18.14 -18.14 -8.87
N SER A 280 -18.98 -17.49 -8.09
CA SER A 280 -19.18 -16.05 -8.08
C SER A 280 -18.17 -15.47 -7.10
N PHE A 281 -17.05 -14.95 -7.61
CA PHE A 281 -16.12 -14.19 -6.77
C PHE A 281 -16.93 -13.04 -6.14
N PRO A 282 -17.01 -12.94 -4.80
CA PRO A 282 -17.79 -11.90 -4.12
C PRO A 282 -17.39 -10.49 -4.59
N PHE A 283 -16.22 -10.35 -5.21
CA PHE A 283 -15.72 -9.11 -5.77
C PHE A 283 -16.20 -8.71 -7.16
N LEU A 284 -16.59 -9.66 -8.01
CA LEU A 284 -17.35 -9.27 -9.19
C LEU A 284 -18.68 -8.65 -8.76
N LEU A 285 -19.19 -9.01 -7.58
CA LEU A 285 -20.28 -8.30 -6.92
C LEU A 285 -19.85 -7.01 -6.23
N ALA A 286 -18.72 -6.90 -5.52
CA ALA A 286 -18.31 -5.64 -4.89
C ALA A 286 -17.86 -4.55 -5.89
N LEU A 287 -17.46 -4.91 -7.12
CA LEU A 287 -17.27 -3.97 -8.24
C LEU A 287 -18.55 -3.76 -9.08
N HIS A 288 -19.53 -4.66 -9.00
CA HIS A 288 -20.88 -4.54 -9.59
C HIS A 288 -21.88 -3.85 -8.64
N GLU A 289 -21.60 -3.83 -7.34
CA GLU A 289 -22.42 -3.38 -6.20
C GLU A 289 -21.62 -2.55 -5.21
N GLY A 290 -20.46 -2.04 -5.62
CA GLY A 290 -19.76 -0.97 -4.94
C GLY A 290 -20.64 0.27 -4.93
N CYS A 291 -21.65 0.28 -4.08
CA CYS A 291 -22.33 1.48 -3.69
C CYS A 291 -21.30 2.22 -2.84
N PHE A 292 -20.78 3.29 -3.39
CA PHE A 292 -20.01 4.24 -2.63
C PHE A 292 -20.76 5.55 -2.75
N ARG A 293 -20.93 6.24 -1.63
CA ARG A 293 -21.44 7.60 -1.67
C ARG A 293 -20.28 8.48 -2.11
N SER A 294 -20.35 9.00 -3.33
CA SER A 294 -19.42 10.07 -3.72
C SER A 294 -19.74 11.32 -2.89
N GLY A 295 -18.75 12.16 -2.62
CA GLY A 295 -18.94 13.45 -1.94
C GLY A 295 -19.94 14.39 -2.64
N PHE A 296 -20.44 14.03 -3.82
CA PHE A 296 -21.46 14.74 -4.58
C PHE A 296 -22.87 14.12 -4.49
N GLY A 297 -23.09 13.13 -3.61
CA GLY A 297 -24.44 12.60 -3.32
C GLY A 297 -25.04 11.65 -4.37
N HIS A 298 -24.26 11.20 -5.35
CA HIS A 298 -24.70 10.22 -6.36
C HIS A 298 -24.08 8.85 -6.11
N GLY A 299 -24.94 7.81 -6.04
CA GLY A 299 -24.51 6.41 -6.05
C GLY A 299 -24.23 5.96 -7.48
N LEU A 300 -23.09 5.29 -7.71
CA LEU A 300 -22.71 4.71 -9.00
C LEU A 300 -22.97 3.21 -8.98
N GLN A 301 -23.65 2.69 -10.01
CA GLN A 301 -23.90 1.26 -10.20
C GLN A 301 -23.48 0.87 -11.62
N TYR A 302 -22.68 -0.19 -11.77
CA TYR A 302 -22.25 -0.70 -13.08
C TYR A 302 -22.82 -2.11 -13.31
N GLY A 303 -23.46 -2.32 -14.47
CA GLY A 303 -23.96 -3.64 -14.89
C GLY A 303 -23.63 -3.92 -16.36
N ARG A 304 -23.29 -5.17 -16.68
CA ARG A 304 -23.25 -5.66 -18.07
C ARG A 304 -24.05 -6.96 -18.20
N GLN A 305 -24.90 -7.00 -19.23
CA GLN A 305 -25.67 -8.18 -19.65
C GLN A 305 -24.75 -9.28 -20.18
N GLY A 306 -24.81 -10.46 -19.57
CA GLY A 306 -24.19 -11.68 -20.08
C GLY A 306 -24.17 -12.78 -19.03
N TYR A 307 -25.18 -13.64 -19.07
CA TYR A 307 -25.41 -14.86 -18.26
C TYR A 307 -25.86 -14.65 -16.80
N SER A 308 -27.12 -15.07 -16.56
CA SER A 308 -27.90 -15.09 -15.31
C SER A 308 -28.15 -13.75 -14.60
N LYS A 309 -29.43 -13.39 -14.45
CA LYS A 309 -29.89 -12.26 -13.62
C LYS A 309 -29.40 -12.45 -12.18
N ILE A 310 -28.43 -11.64 -11.75
CA ILE A 310 -28.06 -11.48 -10.34
C ILE A 310 -28.88 -10.29 -9.82
N THR A 311 -29.64 -10.49 -8.75
CA THR A 311 -30.42 -9.42 -8.09
C THR A 311 -29.89 -9.26 -6.66
N ALA A 312 -29.63 -8.03 -6.22
CA ALA A 312 -29.32 -7.72 -4.82
C ALA A 312 -30.26 -6.65 -4.27
N LYS A 313 -30.42 -6.64 -2.94
CA LYS A 313 -31.31 -5.75 -2.19
C LYS A 313 -30.46 -4.97 -1.20
N LEU A 314 -30.39 -3.66 -1.38
CA LEU A 314 -29.82 -2.74 -0.40
C LEU A 314 -30.74 -2.70 0.82
N THR A 315 -30.17 -2.94 2.00
CA THR A 315 -30.90 -2.81 3.27
C THR A 315 -30.34 -1.60 4.00
N TYR A 316 -31.06 -0.49 3.97
CA TYR A 316 -30.70 0.69 4.76
C TYR A 316 -31.00 0.41 6.23
N ARG A 317 -29.98 0.40 7.10
CA ARG A 317 -30.18 0.65 8.53
C ARG A 317 -29.99 2.13 8.76
N TYR A 318 -31.10 2.83 8.97
CA TYR A 318 -31.07 4.19 9.47
C TYR A 318 -30.76 4.13 10.97
N SER A 319 -29.53 4.44 11.35
CA SER A 319 -29.16 4.73 12.73
C SER A 319 -28.98 6.24 12.87
N GLY A 320 -30.10 6.95 13.04
CA GLY A 320 -30.10 8.31 13.55
C GLY A 320 -30.08 8.31 15.09
N PRO A 321 -29.75 9.47 15.71
CA PRO A 321 -29.62 9.62 17.17
C PRO A 321 -30.92 9.32 17.94
#